data_AF-A0A800DUP0-F1
#
_entry.id   AF-A0A800DUP0-F1
#
_cell.length_a   1.000
_cell.length_b   1.000
_cell.length_c   1.000
_cell.angle_alpha   90.00
_cell.angle_beta   90.00
_cell.angle_gamma   90.00
#
_symmetry.space_group_name_H-M   'P 1'
#
loop_
_entity.id
_entity.type
_entity.pdbx_description
1 polymer ?
#
loop_
_entity_poly.entity_id
_entity_poly.type
_entity_poly.pdbx_seq_one_letter_code
_entity_poly.pdbx_strand_id
1 'polypeptide(L)'
;MEIDRIKWNQKYKNIKDNFKPSLIIKRYFNLAKGRVALDIACGLGRNSIFLASKGFLVDAVDISDIALKKLKGYKNINTIEADLDSYEIKKDFYDLIICVNFLNRELFKQIKNGLKKDGLLIY
;
A
#
# COMPACT_ATOMS: atom_id res chain seq x y z
N MET A 1 -4.47 2.07 17.01
CA MET A 1 -3.48 1.25 17.77
C MET A 1 -3.91 -0.21 17.98
N GLU A 2 -4.49 -0.66 19.10
CA GLU A 2 -4.83 -2.11 19.27
C GLU A 2 -6.22 -2.45 18.70
N ILE A 3 -7.19 -1.57 18.94
CA ILE A 3 -8.59 -1.76 18.52
C ILE A 3 -8.70 -1.85 16.99
N ASP A 4 -7.97 -0.98 16.28
CA ASP A 4 -7.95 -1.00 14.81
C ASP A 4 -7.31 -2.28 14.27
N ARG A 5 -6.21 -2.75 14.87
CA ARG A 5 -5.59 -4.03 14.49
C ARG A 5 -6.60 -5.17 14.64
N ILE A 6 -7.26 -5.28 15.80
CA ILE A 6 -8.26 -6.32 16.05
C ILE A 6 -9.41 -6.25 15.03
N LYS A 7 -9.97 -5.06 14.80
CA LYS A 7 -11.05 -4.81 13.84
C LYS A 7 -10.67 -5.25 12.42
N TRP A 8 -9.51 -4.81 11.93
CA TRP A 8 -9.07 -5.12 10.57
C TRP A 8 -8.65 -6.59 10.42
N ASN A 9 -8.02 -7.18 11.43
CA ASN A 9 -7.76 -8.62 11.47
C ASN A 9 -9.03 -9.45 11.36
N GLN A 10 -10.07 -9.12 12.15
CA GLN A 10 -11.37 -9.80 12.07
C GLN A 10 -11.98 -9.68 10.67
N LYS A 11 -11.92 -8.48 10.08
CA LYS A 11 -12.39 -8.26 8.70
C LYS A 11 -11.64 -9.14 7.70
N TYR A 12 -10.31 -9.17 7.75
CA TYR A 12 -9.50 -9.90 6.75
C TYR A 12 -9.51 -11.43 6.92
N LYS A 13 -9.79 -11.96 8.11
CA LYS A 13 -9.97 -13.42 8.32
C LYS A 13 -11.05 -14.02 7.43
N ASN A 14 -12.13 -13.27 7.20
CA ASN A 14 -13.33 -13.78 6.51
C ASN A 14 -13.34 -13.50 5.00
N ILE A 15 -12.30 -12.84 4.48
CA ILE A 15 -12.26 -12.38 3.10
C ILE A 15 -11.43 -13.36 2.25
N LYS A 16 -12.05 -13.93 1.19
CA LYS A 16 -11.43 -14.90 0.26
C LYS A 16 -10.46 -14.23 -0.72
N ASP A 17 -9.38 -14.91 -1.10
CA ASP A 17 -8.22 -14.36 -1.81
C ASP A 17 -8.42 -13.87 -3.27
N ASN A 18 -9.65 -13.75 -3.77
CA ASN A 18 -9.90 -13.50 -5.20
C ASN A 18 -10.06 -12.00 -5.56
N PHE A 19 -9.19 -11.12 -5.06
CA PHE A 19 -9.30 -9.68 -5.33
C PHE A 19 -8.52 -9.26 -6.56
N LYS A 20 -9.25 -8.78 -7.56
CA LYS A 20 -8.68 -8.04 -8.68
C LYS A 20 -8.13 -6.68 -8.18
N PRO A 21 -7.00 -6.21 -8.72
CA PRO A 21 -6.50 -4.86 -8.41
C PRO A 21 -7.53 -3.80 -8.82
N SER A 22 -7.49 -2.65 -8.14
CA SER A 22 -8.40 -1.54 -8.45
C SER A 22 -8.21 -1.06 -9.89
N LEU A 23 -9.31 -0.73 -10.57
CA LEU A 23 -9.30 -0.33 -11.98
C LEU A 23 -8.46 0.94 -12.22
N ILE A 24 -8.50 1.89 -11.28
CA ILE A 24 -7.71 3.13 -11.36
C ILE A 24 -6.20 2.81 -11.35
N ILE A 25 -5.78 1.87 -10.51
CA ILE A 25 -4.38 1.40 -10.46
C ILE A 25 -4.02 0.73 -11.78
N LYS A 26 -4.85 -0.21 -12.26
CA LYS A 26 -4.59 -0.88 -13.55
C LYS A 26 -4.46 0.09 -14.72
N ARG A 27 -5.22 1.18 -14.70
CA ARG A 27 -5.27 2.16 -15.80
C ARG A 27 -4.09 3.13 -15.79
N TYR A 28 -3.58 3.49 -14.61
CA TYR A 28 -2.66 4.62 -14.48
C TYR A 28 -1.31 4.28 -13.84
N PHE A 29 -1.07 3.05 -13.36
CA PHE A 29 0.22 2.69 -12.73
C PHE A 29 1.43 2.97 -13.63
N ASN A 30 1.26 2.87 -14.94
CA ASN A 30 2.31 3.04 -15.94
C ASN A 30 2.69 4.51 -16.19
N LEU A 31 1.95 5.47 -15.62
CA LEU A 31 2.33 6.88 -15.64
C LEU A 31 3.45 7.19 -14.64
N ALA A 32 3.71 6.30 -13.67
CA ALA A 32 4.86 6.44 -12.78
C ALA A 32 6.17 6.29 -13.58
N LYS A 33 7.08 7.24 -13.39
CA LYS A 33 8.38 7.30 -14.10
C LYS A 33 9.43 6.32 -13.54
N GLY A 34 9.11 5.62 -12.46
CA GLY A 34 9.97 4.65 -11.81
C GLY A 34 9.19 3.47 -11.24
N ARG A 35 9.84 2.66 -10.40
CA ARG A 35 9.33 1.35 -9.98
C ARG A 35 9.38 1.14 -8.47
N VAL A 36 9.65 2.17 -7.67
CA VAL A 36 9.55 2.11 -6.21
C VAL A 36 8.18 2.62 -5.78
N ALA A 37 7.37 1.77 -5.16
CA ALA A 37 5.99 2.08 -4.79
C ALA A 37 5.70 1.92 -3.29
N LEU A 38 4.77 2.72 -2.79
CA LEU A 38 4.14 2.57 -1.48
C LEU A 38 2.65 2.27 -1.66
N ASP A 39 2.14 1.20 -1.03
CA ASP A 39 0.71 0.88 -0.93
C ASP A 39 0.24 1.13 0.51
N ILE A 40 -0.45 2.26 0.71
CA ILE A 40 -0.94 2.71 2.02
C ILE A 40 -2.22 1.96 2.36
N ALA A 41 -2.28 1.39 3.56
CA ALA A 41 -3.40 0.56 4.03
C ALA A 41 -3.70 -0.57 3.02
N CYS A 42 -2.64 -1.31 2.66
CA CYS A 42 -2.65 -2.24 1.53
C CYS A 42 -3.63 -3.42 1.69
N GLY A 43 -4.08 -3.70 2.93
CA GLY A 43 -4.93 -4.83 3.27
C GLY A 43 -4.34 -6.16 2.80
N LEU A 44 -5.13 -6.97 2.09
CA LEU A 44 -4.67 -8.22 1.49
C LEU A 44 -3.74 -8.03 0.28
N GLY A 45 -3.32 -6.79 -0.01
CA GLY A 45 -2.32 -6.44 -1.00
C GLY A 45 -2.69 -6.69 -2.46
N ARG A 46 -3.99 -6.67 -2.81
CA ARG A 46 -4.43 -6.87 -4.21
C ARG A 46 -3.75 -5.91 -5.20
N ASN A 47 -3.49 -4.67 -4.77
CA ASN A 47 -2.79 -3.68 -5.59
C ASN A 47 -1.27 -3.90 -5.52
N SER A 48 -0.73 -4.14 -4.31
CA SER A 48 0.68 -4.51 -4.10
C SER A 48 1.13 -5.68 -4.99
N ILE A 49 0.38 -6.79 -5.01
CA ILE A 49 0.66 -7.97 -5.85
C ILE A 49 0.62 -7.61 -7.33
N PHE A 50 -0.37 -6.83 -7.76
CA PHE A 50 -0.43 -6.36 -9.14
C PHE A 50 0.78 -5.51 -9.51
N LEU A 51 1.13 -4.51 -8.71
CA LEU A 51 2.29 -3.65 -8.96
C LEU A 51 3.59 -4.45 -8.97
N ALA A 52 3.79 -5.37 -8.02
CA ALA A 52 4.93 -6.25 -7.98
C ALA A 52 5.05 -7.11 -9.25
N SER A 53 3.91 -7.63 -9.75
CA SER A 53 3.86 -8.36 -11.04
C SER A 53 4.21 -7.49 -12.27
N LYS A 54 4.13 -6.16 -12.13
CA LYS A 54 4.55 -5.17 -13.13
C LYS A 54 5.99 -4.70 -12.94
N GLY A 55 6.74 -5.32 -12.02
CA GLY A 55 8.14 -5.01 -11.76
C GLY A 55 8.37 -3.88 -10.76
N PHE A 56 7.35 -3.46 -10.01
CA PHE A 56 7.57 -2.54 -8.90
C PHE A 56 8.19 -3.25 -7.69
N LEU A 57 9.05 -2.54 -6.96
CA LEU A 57 9.40 -2.81 -5.58
C LEU A 57 8.37 -2.10 -4.71
N VAL A 58 7.58 -2.84 -3.95
CA VAL A 58 6.43 -2.32 -3.22
C VAL A 58 6.68 -2.41 -1.71
N ASP A 59 6.72 -1.26 -1.04
CA ASP A 59 6.51 -1.19 0.40
C ASP A 59 4.98 -1.23 0.63
N ALA A 60 4.50 -2.31 1.26
CA ALA A 60 3.07 -2.56 1.50
C ALA A 60 2.80 -2.42 3.01
N VAL A 61 2.09 -1.35 3.39
CA VAL A 61 1.87 -0.99 4.79
C VAL A 61 0.43 -1.27 5.19
N ASP A 62 0.23 -2.00 6.28
CA ASP A 62 -1.09 -2.16 6.91
C ASP A 62 -0.92 -2.44 8.40
N ILE A 63 -1.94 -2.15 9.20
CA ILE A 63 -1.92 -2.48 10.63
C ILE A 63 -2.24 -3.97 10.88
N SER A 64 -2.84 -4.65 9.90
CA SER A 64 -3.28 -6.05 10.02
C SER A 64 -2.15 -7.02 9.71
N ASP A 65 -1.60 -7.66 10.73
CA ASP A 65 -0.64 -8.76 10.61
C ASP A 65 -1.23 -9.94 9.83
N ILE A 66 -2.54 -10.20 9.96
CA ILE A 66 -3.23 -11.27 9.21
C ILE A 66 -3.22 -10.99 7.72
N ALA A 67 -3.46 -9.72 7.33
CA ALA A 67 -3.45 -9.32 5.94
C ALA A 67 -2.04 -9.41 5.35
N LEU A 68 -1.06 -8.85 6.06
CA LEU A 68 0.35 -8.85 5.65
C LEU A 68 0.95 -10.26 5.60
N LYS A 69 0.52 -11.18 6.47
CA LYS A 69 0.96 -12.58 6.43
C LYS A 69 0.63 -13.26 5.10
N LYS A 70 -0.45 -12.86 4.41
CA LYS A 70 -0.78 -13.38 3.07
C LYS A 70 0.17 -12.86 1.98
N LEU A 71 0.89 -11.77 2.24
CA LEU A 71 1.86 -11.18 1.31
C LEU A 71 3.29 -11.68 1.54
N LYS A 72 3.55 -12.40 2.65
CA LYS A 72 4.85 -13.01 2.90
C LYS A 72 5.20 -14.00 1.79
N GLY A 73 6.37 -13.81 1.19
CA GLY A 73 6.89 -14.66 0.11
C GLY A 73 6.60 -14.16 -1.29
N TYR A 74 5.79 -13.10 -1.47
CA TYR A 74 5.67 -12.46 -2.78
C TYR A 74 6.97 -11.71 -3.10
N LYS A 75 7.55 -12.02 -4.27
CA LYS A 75 8.73 -11.32 -4.76
C LYS A 75 8.43 -9.83 -4.94
N ASN A 76 9.39 -8.98 -4.60
CA ASN A 76 9.31 -7.52 -4.71
C ASN A 76 8.25 -6.83 -3.82
N ILE A 77 7.70 -7.52 -2.83
CA ILE A 77 6.85 -6.91 -1.80
C ILE A 77 7.58 -6.96 -0.47
N ASN A 78 7.76 -5.78 0.13
CA ASN A 78 8.20 -5.61 1.50
C ASN A 78 6.99 -5.28 2.38
N THR A 79 6.60 -6.19 3.26
CA THR A 79 5.46 -6.00 4.17
C THR A 79 5.88 -5.23 5.41
N ILE A 80 5.15 -4.17 5.74
CA ILE A 80 5.42 -3.31 6.89
C ILE A 80 4.17 -3.28 7.76
N GLU A 81 4.23 -3.91 8.93
CA GLU A 81 3.17 -3.83 9.93
C GLU A 81 3.32 -2.53 10.73
N ALA A 82 2.40 -1.59 10.53
CA ALA A 82 2.45 -0.30 11.20
C ALA A 82 1.06 0.32 11.39
N ASP A 83 0.91 1.10 12.46
CA ASP A 83 -0.20 2.02 12.62
C ASP A 83 0.09 3.28 11.79
N LEU A 84 -0.81 3.64 10.87
CA LEU A 84 -0.63 4.79 9.98
C LEU A 84 -0.70 6.14 10.71
N ASP A 85 -1.18 6.17 11.95
CA ASP A 85 -1.15 7.38 12.78
C ASP A 85 0.27 7.71 13.28
N SER A 86 1.16 6.73 13.34
CA SER A 86 2.56 6.90 13.77
C SER A 86 3.59 6.53 12.70
N TYR A 87 3.16 5.91 11.61
CA TYR A 87 4.04 5.55 10.51
C TYR A 87 4.59 6.77 9.78
N GLU A 88 5.90 6.78 9.56
CA GLU A 88 6.58 7.82 8.81
C GLU A 88 6.87 7.39 7.37
N ILE A 89 6.30 8.11 6.40
CA ILE A 89 6.60 7.89 4.99
C ILE A 89 7.99 8.45 4.68
N LYS A 90 8.88 7.60 4.16
CA LYS A 90 10.23 8.00 3.68
C LYS A 90 10.10 9.15 2.68
N LYS A 91 10.81 10.25 2.93
CA LYS A 91 10.81 11.47 2.09
C LYS A 91 11.54 11.23 0.77
N ASP A 92 11.04 11.82 -0.32
CA ASP A 92 11.67 11.81 -1.67
C ASP A 92 12.11 10.41 -2.12
N PHE A 93 11.28 9.39 -1.85
CA PHE A 93 11.68 8.00 -1.99
C PHE A 93 10.83 7.22 -3.00
N TYR A 94 9.55 7.53 -3.12
CA TYR A 94 8.62 6.74 -3.93
C TYR A 94 8.36 7.38 -5.29
N ASP A 95 8.39 6.55 -6.34
CA ASP A 95 7.98 6.94 -7.70
C ASP A 95 6.44 6.89 -7.85
N LEU A 96 5.80 6.04 -7.03
CA LEU A 96 4.36 5.84 -6.97
C LEU A 96 3.90 5.68 -5.53
N ILE A 97 2.93 6.47 -5.08
CA ILE A 97 2.21 6.21 -3.84
C ILE A 97 0.75 5.94 -4.21
N ILE A 98 0.19 4.85 -3.67
CA ILE A 98 -1.21 4.49 -3.85
C ILE A 98 -1.90 4.40 -2.49
N CYS A 99 -3.16 4.84 -2.44
CA CYS A 99 -4.03 4.73 -1.27
C CYS A 99 -5.44 4.49 -1.80
N VAL A 100 -6.01 3.30 -1.59
CA VAL A 100 -7.32 2.94 -2.18
C VAL A 100 -8.24 2.40 -1.11
N ASN A 101 -9.45 2.95 -1.01
CA ASN A 101 -10.46 2.59 0.01
C ASN A 101 -10.01 2.85 1.46
N PHE A 102 -9.16 3.86 1.66
CA PHE A 102 -8.72 4.36 2.95
C PHE A 102 -8.69 5.90 2.93
N LEU A 103 -8.98 6.54 4.07
CA LEU A 103 -8.95 8.00 4.19
C LEU A 103 -8.40 8.41 5.55
N ASN A 104 -7.18 8.95 5.55
CA ASN A 104 -6.62 9.72 6.67
C ASN A 104 -5.98 10.98 6.08
N ARG A 105 -6.57 12.15 6.39
CA ARG A 105 -6.16 13.44 5.80
C ARG A 105 -4.84 13.94 6.36
N GLU A 106 -4.46 13.52 7.56
CA GLU A 106 -3.19 13.89 8.19
C GLU A 106 -1.98 13.34 7.40
N LEU A 107 -2.19 12.25 6.65
CA LEU A 107 -1.15 11.69 5.79
C LEU A 107 -0.87 12.51 4.54
N PHE A 108 -1.72 13.46 4.12
CA PHE A 108 -1.54 14.14 2.83
C PHE A 108 -0.21 14.88 2.71
N LYS A 109 0.22 15.52 3.81
CA LYS A 109 1.53 16.18 3.86
C LYS A 109 2.68 15.17 3.73
N GLN A 110 2.58 14.02 4.40
CA GLN A 110 3.57 12.97 4.31
C GLN A 110 3.61 12.31 2.93
N ILE A 111 2.45 12.01 2.34
CA ILE A 111 2.31 11.45 0.99
C ILE A 111 3.00 12.38 -0.02
N LYS A 112 2.69 13.68 0.02
CA LYS A 112 3.32 14.66 -0.86
C LYS A 112 4.84 14.67 -0.69
N ASN A 113 5.33 14.65 0.55
CA ASN A 113 6.77 14.68 0.83
C ASN A 113 7.48 13.36 0.53
N GLY A 114 6.75 12.24 0.50
CA GLY A 114 7.29 10.91 0.22
C GLY A 114 7.49 10.63 -1.25
N LEU A 115 6.71 11.31 -2.10
CA LEU A 115 6.89 11.25 -3.54
C LEU A 115 8.19 11.92 -3.95
N LYS A 116 8.89 11.29 -4.88
CA LYS A 116 9.97 11.94 -5.62
C LYS A 116 9.45 13.11 -6.44
N LYS A 117 10.35 13.95 -6.93
CA LYS A 117 10.05 14.86 -8.04
C LYS A 117 9.40 14.09 -9.20
N ASP A 118 8.29 14.59 -9.70
CA ASP A 118 7.42 13.97 -10.72
C ASP A 118 6.82 12.61 -10.32
N GLY A 119 6.82 12.26 -9.02
CA GLY A 119 6.18 11.06 -8.51
C GLY A 119 4.65 11.11 -8.68
N LEU A 120 4.06 9.92 -8.84
CA LEU A 120 2.62 9.78 -9.05
C LEU A 120 1.89 9.42 -7.76
N LEU A 121 0.84 10.17 -7.43
CA LEU A 121 -0.17 9.77 -6.45
C LEU A 121 -1.38 9.19 -7.17
N ILE A 122 -1.85 8.01 -6.74
CA ILE A 122 -3.18 7.52 -7.06
C ILE A 122 -3.96 7.33 -5.75
N TYR A 123 -4.98 8.14 -5.54
CA TYR A 123 -5.79 8.19 -4.31
C TYR A 123 -7.27 7.95 -4.65
#